data_AF-S4NYT7-F1
#
_entry.id   AF-S4NYT7-F1
#
_cell.length_a   1.000
_cell.length_b   1.000
_cell.length_c   1.000
_cell.angle_alpha   90.00
_cell.angle_beta   90.00
_cell.angle_gamma   90.00
#
_symmetry.space_group_name_H-M   'P 1'
#
loop_
_entity.id
_entity.type
_entity.pdbx_description
1 polymer ?
#
loop_
_entity_poly.entity_id
_entity_poly.type
_entity_poly.pdbx_seq_one_letter_code
_entity_poly.pdbx_strand_id
1 'polypeptide(L)' 'DCFKTCIDCVTCIKCAQCMLYHCMSDVEGEFVMQPCACGPPTKSCSKRWIGLTLLSFLVPCLWCYLPLRCV' A
#
# COMPACT_ATOMS: atom_id res chain seq x y z
N ASP A 1 -1.71 18.85 5.86
CA ASP A 1 -1.19 19.07 4.50
C ASP A 1 -2.19 18.78 3.40
N CYS A 2 -2.66 19.81 2.70
CA CYS A 2 -3.48 19.65 1.50
C CYS A 2 -2.73 18.87 0.41
N PHE A 3 -1.42 19.13 0.26
CA PHE A 3 -0.54 18.43 -0.68
C PHE A 3 -0.53 16.91 -0.47
N LYS A 4 -0.41 16.47 0.78
CA LYS A 4 -0.36 15.04 1.11
C LYS A 4 -1.70 14.35 0.82
N THR A 5 -2.82 14.99 1.12
CA THR A 5 -4.15 14.49 0.78
C THR A 5 -4.36 14.41 -0.73
N CYS A 6 -3.88 15.41 -1.48
CA CYS A 6 -3.97 15.43 -2.93
C CYS A 6 -3.17 14.28 -3.57
N ILE A 7 -1.95 14.06 -3.11
CA ILE A 7 -1.11 12.91 -3.53
C ILE A 7 -1.80 11.59 -3.20
N ASP A 8 -2.31 11.43 -1.98
CA ASP A 8 -3.00 10.21 -1.55
C ASP A 8 -4.26 9.93 -2.38
N CYS A 9 -5.01 10.96 -2.80
CA CYS A 9 -6.17 10.84 -3.69
C CYS A 9 -5.78 10.48 -5.12
N VAL A 10 -4.83 11.22 -5.72
CA VAL A 10 -4.43 11.04 -7.14
C VAL A 10 -3.74 9.71 -7.37
N THR A 11 -2.96 9.24 -6.39
CA THR A 11 -2.25 7.95 -6.48
C THR A 11 -3.09 6.78 -5.99
N CYS A 12 -4.31 7.04 -5.50
CA CYS A 12 -5.24 6.04 -4.96
C CYS A 12 -4.61 5.13 -3.89
N ILE A 13 -3.65 5.65 -3.11
CA ILE A 13 -2.97 4.84 -2.10
C ILE A 13 -3.92 4.33 -0.99
N LYS A 14 -5.05 5.02 -0.76
CA LYS A 14 -6.09 4.54 0.14
C LYS A 14 -6.64 3.17 -0.28
N CYS A 15 -6.71 2.88 -1.58
CA CYS A 15 -7.12 1.57 -2.08
C CYS A 15 -6.14 0.46 -1.66
N ALA A 16 -4.84 0.77 -1.62
CA ALA A 16 -3.82 -0.16 -1.12
C ALA A 16 -3.99 -0.41 0.37
N GLN A 17 -4.29 0.65 1.14
CA GLN A 17 -4.54 0.51 2.57
C GLN A 17 -5.79 -0.33 2.85
N CYS A 18 -6.89 -0.13 2.11
CA CYS A 18 -8.10 -0.95 2.25
C CYS A 18 -7.86 -2.42 1.83
N MET A 19 -7.16 -2.65 0.72
CA MET A 19 -6.85 -4.00 0.25
C MET A 19 -5.98 -4.74 1.26
N LEU A 20 -4.93 -4.09 1.76
CA LEU A 20 -4.11 -4.67 2.83
C LEU A 20 -4.91 -4.88 4.11
N TYR A 21 -5.85 -3.98 4.41
CA TYR A 21 -6.72 -4.18 5.56
C TYR A 21 -7.56 -5.46 5.41
N HIS A 22 -8.15 -5.71 4.25
CA HIS A 22 -8.95 -6.93 4.04
C HIS A 22 -8.11 -8.19 3.80
N CYS A 23 -6.94 -8.10 3.16
CA CYS A 23 -6.12 -9.25 2.77
C CYS A 23 -5.02 -9.62 3.76
N MET A 24 -4.60 -8.70 4.64
CA MET A 24 -3.55 -8.91 5.65
C MET A 24 -4.01 -8.77 7.10
N SER A 25 -5.30 -8.49 7.36
CA SER A 25 -5.85 -8.67 8.70
C SER A 25 -5.86 -10.15 9.05
N ASP A 26 -4.71 -10.69 9.43
CA ASP A 26 -4.69 -11.84 10.32
C ASP A 26 -5.18 -11.35 11.70
N VAL A 27 -5.89 -12.20 12.43
CA VAL A 27 -6.65 -11.94 13.68
C VAL A 27 -5.85 -11.30 14.84
N GLU A 28 -4.55 -11.07 14.66
CA GLU A 28 -3.58 -10.63 15.67
C GLU A 28 -3.18 -9.14 15.58
N GLY A 29 -3.75 -8.35 14.66
CA GLY A 29 -3.78 -6.89 14.77
C GLY A 29 -2.47 -6.12 14.53
N GLU A 30 -1.36 -6.77 14.16
CA GLU A 30 -0.10 -6.10 13.80
C GLU A 30 -0.20 -5.46 12.40
N PHE A 31 -0.80 -4.26 12.35
CA PHE A 31 -0.96 -3.48 11.13
C PHE A 31 0.30 -2.69 10.78
N VAL A 32 1.01 -3.11 9.74
CA VAL A 32 2.01 -2.26 9.11
C VAL A 32 1.29 -1.22 8.25
N MET A 33 1.04 -0.03 8.82
CA MET A 33 0.44 1.14 8.15
C MET A 33 1.21 1.64 6.90
N GLN A 34 2.37 1.04 6.61
CA GLN A 34 3.20 1.32 5.46
C GLN A 34 3.10 0.20 4.40
N PRO A 35 2.19 0.32 3.41
CA PRO A 35 1.98 -0.68 2.36
C PRO A 35 3.25 -1.03 1.57
N CYS A 36 4.16 -0.07 1.43
CA CYS A 36 5.35 -0.16 0.58
C CYS A 36 6.67 -0.26 1.37
N ALA A 37 6.64 -0.35 2.71
CA ALA A 37 7.87 -0.39 3.49
C ALA A 37 8.55 -1.76 3.39
N CYS A 38 9.82 -1.80 2.99
CA CYS A 38 10.62 -3.02 3.04
C CYS A 38 10.92 -3.35 4.51
N GLY A 39 10.23 -4.36 5.05
CA GLY A 39 10.42 -4.84 6.43
C GLY A 39 11.01 -6.26 6.45
N PRO A 40 11.37 -6.79 7.63
CA PRO A 40 11.87 -8.15 7.76
C PRO A 40 10.87 -9.17 7.17
N PRO A 41 11.35 -10.25 6.53
CA PRO A 41 10.49 -11.19 5.81
C PRO A 41 9.59 -11.94 6.81
N THR A 42 8.34 -11.51 6.91
CA THR A 42 7.28 -12.21 7.65
C THR A 42 6.49 -13.12 6.71
N LYS A 43 5.75 -14.09 7.26
CA LYS A 43 4.91 -15.03 6.50
C LYS A 43 3.82 -14.33 5.64
N SER A 44 3.51 -13.07 5.98
CA SER A 44 2.55 -12.21 5.29
C SER A 44 3.15 -11.44 4.10
N CYS A 45 4.46 -11.54 3.84
CA CYS A 45 5.12 -10.82 2.74
C CYS A 45 4.50 -11.17 1.37
N SER A 46 4.25 -12.45 1.08
CA SER A 46 3.68 -12.88 -0.21
C SER A 46 2.30 -12.30 -0.50
N LYS A 47 1.40 -12.28 0.51
CA LYS A 47 0.06 -11.67 0.37
C LYS A 47 0.16 -10.17 0.09
N ARG A 48 1.12 -9.49 0.75
CA ARG A 48 1.38 -8.06 0.57
C ARG A 48 1.81 -7.72 -0.85
N TRP A 49 2.77 -8.48 -1.39
CA TRP A 49 3.27 -8.28 -2.76
C TRP A 49 2.21 -8.64 -3.80
N ILE A 50 1.46 -9.73 -3.63
CA ILE A 50 0.35 -10.09 -4.52
C ILE A 50 -0.71 -8.97 -4.55
N GLY A 51 -1.11 -8.48 -3.37
CA GLY A 51 -2.05 -7.36 -3.26
C GLY A 51 -1.53 -6.09 -3.94
N LEU A 52 -0.24 -5.76 -3.75
CA LEU A 52 0.38 -4.59 -4.36
C LEU A 52 0.50 -4.73 -5.89
N THR A 53 0.83 -5.92 -6.41
CA THR A 53 0.93 -6.21 -7.84
C THR A 53 -0.44 -6.14 -8.52
N LEU A 54 -1.48 -6.75 -7.93
CA LEU A 54 -2.86 -6.65 -8.44
C LEU A 54 -3.31 -5.20 -8.48
N LEU A 55 -3.13 -4.47 -7.38
CA LEU A 55 -3.55 -3.09 -7.29
C LEU A 55 -2.78 -2.18 -8.25
N SER A 56 -1.48 -2.44 -8.44
CA SER A 56 -0.65 -1.79 -9.45
C SER A 56 -1.15 -2.02 -10.87
N PHE A 57 -1.80 -3.15 -11.15
CA PHE A 57 -2.37 -3.44 -12.46
C PHE A 57 -3.72 -2.75 -12.67
N LEU A 58 -4.55 -2.68 -11.62
CA LEU A 58 -5.82 -1.97 -11.63
C LEU A 58 -5.65 -0.44 -11.61
N VAL A 59 -4.59 0.04 -10.94
CA VAL A 59 -4.40 1.44 -10.59
C VAL A 59 -2.97 1.86 -10.92
N PRO A 60 -2.67 2.19 -12.20
CA PRO A 60 -1.33 2.52 -12.64
C PRO A 60 -0.79 3.80 -11.98
N CYS A 61 -1.65 4.70 -11.49
CA CYS A 61 -1.22 5.91 -10.76
C CYS A 61 -0.57 5.60 -9.40
N LEU A 62 -0.72 4.38 -8.88
CA LEU A 62 -0.06 3.93 -7.66
C LEU A 62 1.46 3.83 -7.84
N TRP A 63 1.95 3.62 -9.08
CA TRP A 63 3.37 3.69 -9.40
C TRP A 63 3.95 5.08 -9.23
N CYS A 64 3.15 6.13 -9.44
CA CYS A 64 3.59 7.50 -9.21
C CYS A 64 3.68 7.84 -7.71
N TYR A 65 3.11 7.03 -6.83
CA TYR A 65 3.18 7.23 -5.37
C TYR A 65 4.58 7.03 -4.81
N LEU A 66 5.28 5.98 -5.26
CA LEU A 66 6.65 5.66 -4.85
C LEU A 66 7.62 6.81 -5.11
N PRO A 67 7.75 7.35 -6.35
CA PRO A 67 8.64 8.46 -6.63
C PRO A 67 8.22 9.73 -5.89
N LEU A 68 6.93 10.05 -5.81
CA LEU A 68 6.46 11.24 -5.08
C LEU A 68 6.66 11.17 -3.56
N ARG A 69 6.75 9.97 -2.98
CA ARG A 69 7.05 9.77 -1.55
C ARG A 69 8.55 9.83 -1.26
N CYS A 70 9.40 9.63 -2.27
CA CYS A 70 10.85 9.72 -2.17
C CYS A 70 11.40 11.14 -2.40
N VAL A 71 10.57 12.08 -2.86
CA VAL A 71 10.85 13.52 -2.96
C VAL A 71 10.43 14.20 -1.66
#